data_AF-A0A7V8Z1Y1-F1
#
_entry.id   AF-A0A7V8Z1Y1-F1
#
_cell.length_a   1.000
_cell.length_b   1.000
_cell.length_c   1.000
_cell.angle_alpha   90.00
_cell.angle_beta   90.00
_cell.angle_gamma   90.00
#
_symmetry.space_group_name_H-M   'P 1'
#
loop_
_entity.id
_entity.type
_entity.pdbx_description
1 polymer ?
#
loop_
_entity_poly.entity_id
_entity_poly.type
_entity_poly.pdbx_seq_one_letter_code
_entity_poly.pdbx_strand_id
1 'polypeptide(L)'
;VATIVRLRRDWGAVAGPWSTRCRPVALRNGVLTVVVGSGLEATRLRYESAALADRLSAVVGAGAEVTRVAIRVATEADRRASAVFEAELQDGSS
;
A
#
# COMPACT_ATOMS: atom_id res chain seq x y z
N VAL A 1 -4.71 -5.90 -12.51
CA VAL A 1 -4.24 -4.49 -12.58
C VAL A 1 -5.29 -3.51 -12.04
N ALA A 2 -6.58 -3.65 -12.37
CA ALA A 2 -7.63 -2.76 -11.85
C ALA A 2 -7.71 -2.68 -10.31
N THR A 3 -7.48 -3.80 -9.61
CA THR A 3 -7.61 -3.86 -8.13
C THR A 3 -6.56 -3.04 -7.38
N ILE A 4 -5.29 -3.04 -7.82
CA ILE A 4 -4.23 -2.28 -7.13
C ILE A 4 -4.38 -0.77 -7.35
N VAL A 5 -4.88 -0.35 -8.51
CA VAL A 5 -5.16 1.07 -8.81
C VAL A 5 -6.27 1.59 -7.91
N ARG A 6 -7.37 0.83 -7.79
CA ARG A 6 -8.46 1.16 -6.86
C ARG A 6 -7.99 1.18 -5.40
N LEU A 7 -7.21 0.17 -4.99
CA LEU A 7 -6.66 0.11 -3.64
C LEU A 7 -5.75 1.30 -3.32
N ARG A 8 -4.97 1.80 -4.29
CA ARG A 8 -4.15 3.01 -4.13
C ARG A 8 -5.02 4.26 -3.95
N ARG A 9 -6.10 4.40 -4.72
CA ARG A 9 -7.03 5.52 -4.61
C ARG A 9 -7.73 5.55 -3.24
N ASP A 10 -8.16 4.39 -2.77
CA ASP A 10 -8.91 4.26 -1.52
C ASP A 10 -8.00 4.03 -0.30
N TRP A 11 -6.67 4.07 -0.50
CA TRP A 11 -5.68 3.68 0.51
C TRP A 11 -5.78 4.47 1.81
N GLY A 12 -6.12 5.76 1.72
CA GLY A 12 -6.35 6.64 2.87
C GLY A 12 -7.37 6.05 3.84
N ALA A 13 -8.51 5.62 3.31
CA ALA A 13 -9.59 5.02 4.11
C ALA A 13 -9.24 3.61 4.59
N VAL A 14 -8.54 2.82 3.77
CA VAL A 14 -8.17 1.42 4.08
C VAL A 14 -7.11 1.34 5.17
N ALA A 15 -6.00 2.04 4.96
CA ALA A 15 -4.83 1.95 5.83
C ALA A 15 -4.99 2.80 7.11
N GLY A 16 -5.88 3.80 7.09
CA GLY A 16 -6.12 4.70 8.21
C GLY A 16 -4.81 5.39 8.62
N PRO A 17 -4.34 5.24 9.88
CA PRO A 17 -3.09 5.84 10.36
C PRO A 17 -1.84 5.46 9.55
N TRP A 18 -1.89 4.33 8.84
CA TRP A 18 -0.78 3.82 8.03
C TRP A 18 -0.72 4.41 6.63
N SER A 19 -1.77 5.12 6.18
CA SER A 19 -1.88 5.66 4.83
C SER A 19 -0.74 6.59 4.42
N THR A 20 -0.15 7.32 5.37
CA THR A 20 0.98 8.23 5.15
C THR A 20 2.35 7.59 5.39
N ARG A 21 2.39 6.39 5.98
CA ARG A 21 3.62 5.69 6.40
C ARG A 21 3.94 4.47 5.56
N CYS A 22 2.93 3.94 4.88
CA CYS A 22 3.10 2.84 3.95
C CYS A 22 2.20 3.01 2.74
N ARG A 23 2.57 2.36 1.64
CA ARG A 23 1.82 2.42 0.38
C ARG A 23 1.73 1.05 -0.28
N PRO A 24 0.62 0.72 -0.96
CA PRO A 24 0.46 -0.55 -1.64
C PRO A 24 1.13 -0.49 -3.01
N VAL A 25 2.08 -1.38 -3.25
CA VAL A 25 2.84 -1.40 -4.51
C VAL A 25 2.42 -2.51 -5.46
N ALA A 26 1.92 -3.63 -4.93
CA ALA A 26 1.47 -4.76 -5.73
C ALA A 26 0.44 -5.60 -4.96
N LEU A 27 -0.52 -6.17 -5.69
CA LEU A 27 -1.43 -7.20 -5.19
C LEU A 27 -1.36 -8.38 -6.16
N ARG A 28 -0.89 -9.54 -5.68
CA ARG A 28 -0.73 -10.76 -6.49
C ARG A 28 -1.09 -11.98 -5.64
N ASN A 29 -1.96 -12.85 -6.15
CA ASN A 29 -2.37 -14.10 -5.50
C ASN A 29 -2.80 -13.91 -4.02
N GLY A 30 -3.56 -12.84 -3.74
CA GLY A 30 -4.00 -12.48 -2.38
C GLY A 30 -2.90 -11.89 -1.46
N VAL A 31 -1.68 -11.74 -1.95
CA VAL A 31 -0.60 -11.09 -1.21
C VAL A 31 -0.52 -9.62 -1.60
N LEU A 32 -0.88 -8.75 -0.65
CA LEU A 32 -0.66 -7.31 -0.77
C LEU A 32 0.76 -6.97 -0.34
N THR A 33 1.55 -6.41 -1.25
CA THR A 33 2.86 -5.87 -0.93
C THR A 33 2.73 -4.39 -0.58
N VAL A 34 3.17 -4.03 0.62
CA VAL A 34 3.24 -2.64 1.09
C VAL A 34 4.69 -2.23 1.32
N VAL A 35 5.01 -0.99 0.96
CA VAL A 35 6.31 -0.38 1.17
C VAL A 35 6.22 0.64 2.29
N VAL A 36 7.15 0.58 3.25
CA VAL A 36 7.31 1.53 4.37
C VAL A 36 8.62 2.31 4.24
N GLY A 37 8.71 3.50 4.85
CA GLY A 37 9.88 4.35 4.76
C GLY A 37 11.11 3.83 5.53
N SER A 38 10.90 3.08 6.61
CA SER A 38 11.97 2.65 7.52
C SER A 38 11.77 1.25 8.09
N GLY A 39 12.86 0.66 8.59
CA GLY A 39 12.82 -0.63 9.29
C GLY A 39 12.00 -0.58 10.58
N LEU A 40 12.00 0.54 11.31
CA LEU A 40 11.17 0.72 12.50
C LEU A 40 9.68 0.68 12.16
N GLU A 41 9.27 1.35 11.08
CA GLU A 41 7.90 1.29 10.58
C GLU A 41 7.53 -0.10 10.08
N ALA A 42 8.46 -0.83 9.48
CA ALA A 42 8.23 -2.22 9.08
C ALA A 42 7.90 -3.09 10.30
N THR A 43 8.66 -2.93 11.38
CA THR A 43 8.44 -3.65 12.64
C THR A 43 7.10 -3.28 13.25
N ARG A 44 6.79 -1.97 13.38
CA ARG A 44 5.50 -1.51 13.91
C ARG A 44 4.32 -2.03 13.07
N LEU A 45 4.45 -1.97 11.74
CA LEU A 45 3.42 -2.46 10.83
C LEU A 45 3.26 -3.98 10.91
N ARG A 46 4.31 -4.75 11.21
CA ARG A 46 4.18 -6.19 11.47
C ARG A 46 3.34 -6.48 12.70
N TYR A 47 3.51 -5.71 13.78
CA TYR A 47 2.69 -5.86 14.99
C TYR A 47 1.23 -5.47 14.75
N GLU A 48 0.98 -4.44 13.93
CA GLU A 48 -0.36 -3.96 13.60
C GLU A 48 -0.95 -4.62 12.34
N SER A 49 -0.25 -5.59 11.74
CA SER A 49 -0.61 -6.15 10.43
C SER A 49 -1.94 -6.88 10.42
N ALA A 50 -2.34 -7.47 11.55
CA ALA A 50 -3.64 -8.12 11.71
C ALA A 50 -4.80 -7.10 11.55
N ALA A 51 -4.73 -5.97 12.25
CA ALA A 51 -5.73 -4.91 12.14
C ALA A 51 -5.80 -4.30 10.73
N LEU A 52 -4.67 -4.23 10.03
CA LEU A 52 -4.63 -3.81 8.63
C LEU A 52 -5.28 -4.86 7.69
N ALA A 53 -5.03 -6.15 7.93
CA ALA A 53 -5.63 -7.24 7.15
C ALA A 53 -7.16 -7.29 7.30
N ASP A 54 -7.69 -7.08 8.51
CA ASP A 54 -9.13 -6.97 8.76
C ASP A 54 -9.77 -5.83 7.95
N ARG A 55 -9.16 -4.64 7.97
CA ARG A 55 -9.64 -3.49 7.17
C ARG A 55 -9.56 -3.75 5.67
N LEU A 56 -8.51 -4.43 5.22
CA LEU A 56 -8.35 -4.81 3.82
C LEU A 56 -9.43 -5.79 3.37
N SER A 57 -9.76 -6.78 4.20
CA SER A 57 -10.84 -7.73 3.92
C SER A 57 -12.19 -7.01 3.75
N ALA A 58 -12.48 -6.03 4.60
CA ALA A 58 -13.71 -5.24 4.52
C ALA A 58 -13.83 -4.39 3.24
N VAL A 59 -12.73 -3.87 2.71
CA VAL A 59 -12.75 -2.93 1.57
C VAL A 59 -12.59 -3.64 0.22
N VAL A 60 -11.78 -4.70 0.15
CA VAL A 60 -11.49 -5.34 -1.14
C VAL A 60 -12.65 -6.22 -1.63
N GLY A 61 -13.58 -6.62 -0.76
CA GLY A 61 -14.76 -7.39 -1.10
C GLY A 61 -14.43 -8.79 -1.67
N ALA A 62 -15.46 -9.60 -1.89
CA ALA A 62 -15.36 -11.05 -2.18
C ALA A 62 -14.54 -11.45 -3.44
N GLY A 63 -14.04 -10.51 -4.24
CA GLY A 63 -13.34 -10.78 -5.51
C GLY A 63 -11.81 -10.73 -5.46
N ALA A 64 -11.20 -10.18 -4.40
CA ALA A 64 -9.74 -10.16 -4.25
C ALA A 64 -9.37 -10.27 -2.77
N GLU A 65 -9.47 -11.47 -2.25
CA GLU A 65 -9.16 -11.78 -0.87
C GLU A 65 -7.68 -11.46 -0.57
N VAL A 66 -7.43 -10.43 0.24
CA VAL A 66 -6.08 -10.18 0.74
C VAL A 66 -5.83 -11.16 1.88
N THR A 67 -5.19 -12.28 1.56
CA THR A 67 -4.87 -13.34 2.51
C THR A 67 -3.60 -13.05 3.30
N ARG A 68 -2.73 -12.17 2.79
CA ARG A 68 -1.46 -11.83 3.42
C ARG A 68 -0.96 -10.43 3.07
N VAL A 69 -0.35 -9.76 4.05
CA VAL A 69 0.38 -8.51 3.84
C VAL A 69 1.88 -8.77 3.89
N ALA A 70 2.57 -8.51 2.78
CA ALA A 70 4.03 -8.55 2.66
C ALA A 70 4.59 -7.13 2.85
N ILE A 71 5.42 -6.94 3.87
CA ILE A 71 5.98 -5.62 4.22
C ILE A 71 7.42 -5.54 3.71
N ARG A 72 7.72 -4.49 2.95
CA ARG A 72 9.06 -4.18 2.44
C ARG A 72 9.48 -2.78 2.87
N VAL A 73 10.76 -2.60 3.19
CA VAL A 73 11.34 -1.26 3.40
C VAL A 73 11.66 -0.65 2.04
N ALA A 74 11.35 0.64 1.87
CA ALA A 74 11.59 1.39 0.64
C ALA A 74 13.08 1.35 0.28
N THR A 75 13.34 0.89 -0.93
CA THR A 75 14.67 1.00 -1.54
C THR A 75 14.83 2.38 -2.19
N GLU A 76 16.07 2.72 -2.56
CA GLU A 76 16.37 3.92 -3.36
C GLU A 76 15.50 3.99 -4.63
N ALA A 77 15.29 2.84 -5.27
CA ALA A 77 14.46 2.70 -6.46
C ALA A 77 12.98 2.99 -6.17
N ASP A 78 12.46 2.55 -5.03
CA ASP A 78 11.09 2.86 -4.60
C ASP A 78 10.91 4.37 -4.39
N ARG A 79 11.91 5.04 -3.79
CA ARG A 79 11.86 6.50 -3.57
C ARG A 79 11.85 7.26 -4.89
N ARG A 80 12.70 6.87 -5.86
CA ARG A 80 12.68 7.45 -7.22
C ARG A 80 11.35 7.23 -7.93
N ALA A 81 10.79 6.03 -7.88
CA ALA A 81 9.50 5.73 -8.50
C ALA A 81 8.34 6.53 -7.88
N SER A 82 8.44 6.89 -6.59
CA SER A 82 7.48 7.80 -5.95
C SER A 82 7.54 9.20 -6.54
N ALA A 83 8.75 9.75 -6.67
CA ALA A 83 8.94 11.11 -7.19
C ALA A 83 8.45 11.25 -8.64
N VAL A 84 8.64 10.21 -9.45
CA VAL A 84 8.13 10.18 -10.84
C VAL A 84 6.60 10.14 -10.86
N PHE A 85 5.97 9.32 -10.02
CA PHE A 85 4.50 9.22 -9.98
C PHE A 85 3.84 10.50 -9.44
N GLU A 86 4.46 11.18 -8.48
CA GLU A 86 4.00 12.50 -8.02
C GLU A 86 4.18 13.59 -9.08
N ALA A 87 5.28 13.56 -9.83
CA ALA A 87 5.50 14.46 -10.96
C ALA A 87 4.46 14.25 -12.07
N GLU A 88 4.15 13.01 -12.45
CA GLU A 88 3.12 12.71 -13.46
C GLU A 88 1.70 13.12 -13.02
N LEU A 89 1.40 13.09 -11.72
CA LEU A 89 0.14 13.59 -11.19
C LEU A 89 0.06 15.12 -11.18
N GLN A 90 1.19 15.83 -11.10
CA GLN A 90 1.25 17.29 -11.19
C GLN A 90 1.24 17.81 -12.64
N ASP A 91 1.83 17.07 -13.59
CA ASP A 91 1.93 17.48 -14.99
C ASP A 91 0.60 17.39 -15.76
N GLY A 92 -0.34 16.54 -15.32
CA GLY A 92 -1.66 16.38 -15.95
C GLY A 92 -2.68 17.51 -15.71
N SER A 93 -2.26 18.67 -15.19
CA SER A 93 -3.12 19.83 -14.88
C SER A 93 -2.82 21.09 -15.69
N SER A 94 -2.05 20.98 -16.79
CA SER A 94 -1.78 22.10 -17.71
C SER A 94 -2.71 22.11 -18.92
#